data_AF-A0A7S0R384-F1
#
_entry.id   AF-A0A7S0R384-F1
#
_cell.length_a   1.000
_cell.length_b   1.000
_cell.length_c   1.000
_cell.angle_alpha   90.00
_cell.angle_beta   90.00
_cell.angle_gamma   90.00
#
_symmetry.space_group_name_H-M   'P 1'
#
loop_
_entity.id
_entity.type
_entity.pdbx_description
1 polymer ?
#
loop_
_entity_poly.entity_id
_entity_poly.type
_entity_poly.pdbx_seq_one_letter_code
_entity_poly.pdbx_strand_id
1 'polypeptide(L)'
;GSRASSGRKRPLIVATPEALDAHPPEFTKPILVYEQVTGCDVEKYLPILGRIQDGCRGEVALAVQSAGYFARTKRLRSITTNLRNIAPLPDLEEARRTMPTVSDIIGWNEGWSHSPGPPLPRWFQRAFPSGHLNVLNTKLHQSKLSLERMEAYFKENLIEKDANGHLRRDVHGTYVFKEEANGCYKTEEYKNCHFEIKRFNYVPCREGLPRTLEKAERCQLMGFPRRHLDGYGLMRTSISDRQGAEYIGDSFQVDTFAHIFGSLKRMQECGEVPRDGITVLSLFDGIGGAGAALLKAGIRVKKVILAEVDQTRVEIASKFWQHHYPHITEEKKTLVLHKGNLQRSDTLTQHYIRGLVYEEQGDKLVAQQGIDLVIGGSPCRQISRFSKDHEQGLEGPDSALFNQFSLILTWVKEAYEKLSTKSELMAKDREVEALRAQLQQTQNSRTI
;
A
#
# COMPACT_ATOMS: atom_id res chain seq x y z
N GLY A 1 -4.73 40.91 27.82
CA GLY A 1 -5.55 41.03 26.61
C GLY A 1 -4.66 41.22 25.40
N SER A 2 -4.46 40.16 24.62
CA SER A 2 -4.34 40.16 23.15
C SER A 2 -4.33 38.68 22.72
N ARG A 3 -5.12 38.35 21.69
CA ARG A 3 -5.48 36.98 21.31
C ARG A 3 -4.27 36.22 20.78
N ALA A 4 -3.89 35.14 21.45
CA ALA A 4 -3.05 34.10 20.88
C ALA A 4 -3.85 33.32 19.84
N SER A 5 -3.54 33.49 18.55
CA SER A 5 -3.99 32.60 17.49
C SER A 5 -3.40 31.21 17.74
N SER A 6 -4.26 30.23 17.95
CA SER A 6 -3.93 28.81 18.09
C SER A 6 -3.37 28.25 16.78
N GLY A 7 -2.10 28.54 16.51
CA GLY A 7 -1.32 27.85 15.50
C GLY A 7 -1.19 26.38 15.90
N ARG A 8 -1.89 25.49 15.20
CA ARG A 8 -1.68 24.05 15.26
C ARG A 8 -0.22 23.76 14.93
N LYS A 9 0.63 23.60 15.96
CA LYS A 9 1.98 23.06 15.82
C LYS A 9 1.85 21.65 15.24
N ARG A 10 2.20 21.48 13.97
CA ARG A 10 2.42 20.17 13.36
C ARG A 10 3.82 19.72 13.81
N PRO A 11 3.98 18.64 14.59
CA PRO A 11 5.26 17.98 14.69
C PRO A 11 5.38 17.11 13.43
N LEU A 12 5.95 17.70 12.38
CA LEU A 12 6.34 16.97 11.19
C LEU A 12 7.87 16.90 11.26
N ILE A 13 8.41 15.81 11.80
CA ILE A 13 9.78 15.44 11.45
C ILE A 13 9.66 14.96 10.00
N VAL A 14 9.74 15.92 9.08
CA VAL A 14 10.02 15.68 7.68
C VAL A 14 11.48 15.30 7.67
N ALA A 15 11.80 14.03 7.42
CA ALA A 15 13.04 13.77 6.74
C ALA A 15 12.92 14.52 5.40
N THR A 16 13.64 15.63 5.28
CA THR A 16 13.72 16.36 4.01
C THR A 16 14.31 15.42 2.96
N PRO A 17 14.09 15.66 1.66
CA PRO A 17 14.72 14.88 0.61
C PRO A 17 16.24 14.72 0.82
N GLU A 18 16.90 15.68 1.47
CA GLU A 18 18.33 15.63 1.81
C GLU A 18 18.71 14.50 2.79
N ALA A 19 17.78 13.98 3.61
CA ALA A 19 18.04 12.84 4.48
C ALA A 19 18.18 11.50 3.70
N LEU A 20 17.85 11.49 2.41
CA LEU A 20 18.06 10.37 1.50
C LEU A 20 19.39 10.48 0.71
N ASP A 21 20.11 11.61 0.82
CA ASP A 21 21.34 11.90 0.05
C ASP A 21 22.64 11.64 0.84
N ALA A 22 22.57 11.31 2.13
CA ALA A 22 23.74 10.83 2.86
C ALA A 22 24.12 9.45 2.32
N HIS A 23 25.31 9.30 1.75
CA HIS A 23 25.87 8.02 1.25
C HIS A 23 25.51 6.88 2.22
N PRO A 24 24.55 6.01 1.87
CA PRO A 24 24.14 4.97 2.81
C PRO A 24 25.28 3.94 2.93
N PRO A 25 25.43 3.27 4.09
CA PRO A 25 26.41 2.18 4.29
C PRO A 25 26.28 1.09 3.21
N GLU A 26 27.17 0.11 3.05
CA GLU A 26 27.03 -0.95 2.02
C GLU A 26 25.63 -1.60 1.97
N PHE A 27 25.21 -2.09 0.81
CA PHE A 27 23.90 -2.74 0.62
C PHE A 27 23.69 -3.89 1.62
N THR A 28 22.70 -3.77 2.50
CA THR A 28 22.34 -4.79 3.49
C THR A 28 21.05 -5.51 3.07
N LYS A 29 21.17 -6.77 2.62
CA LYS A 29 19.98 -7.61 2.42
C LYS A 29 19.30 -7.92 3.76
N PRO A 30 17.95 -7.96 3.79
CA PRO A 30 17.02 -7.58 2.72
C PRO A 30 16.65 -6.08 2.72
N ILE A 31 16.11 -5.61 1.60
CA ILE A 31 15.40 -4.33 1.54
C ILE A 31 14.10 -4.47 2.33
N LEU A 32 13.80 -3.51 3.20
CA LEU A 32 12.52 -3.38 3.90
C LEU A 32 11.69 -2.27 3.26
N VAL A 33 10.39 -2.52 3.07
CA VAL A 33 9.38 -1.48 2.86
C VAL A 33 8.20 -1.73 3.80
N TYR A 34 7.91 -0.81 4.71
CA TYR A 34 6.79 -0.90 5.64
C TYR A 34 5.84 0.29 5.51
N GLU A 35 4.56 0.05 5.19
CA GLU A 35 3.51 1.07 5.10
C GLU A 35 2.76 1.26 6.41
N GLN A 36 2.28 2.46 6.64
CA GLN A 36 1.33 2.73 7.70
C GLN A 36 0.56 4.04 7.54
N VAL A 37 -0.51 4.20 8.33
CA VAL A 37 -1.33 5.41 8.35
C VAL A 37 -0.56 6.62 8.92
N THR A 38 -0.69 7.78 8.28
CA THR A 38 -0.12 9.05 8.75
C THR A 38 -1.10 9.78 9.66
N GLY A 39 -0.58 10.56 10.62
CA GLY A 39 -1.39 11.38 11.53
C GLY A 39 -1.69 10.71 12.87
N CYS A 40 -1.01 9.63 13.20
CA CYS A 40 -0.95 9.07 14.55
C CYS A 40 -0.15 10.00 15.48
N ASP A 41 -0.31 9.86 16.79
CA ASP A 41 0.54 10.54 17.76
C ASP A 41 2.01 10.11 17.60
N VAL A 42 2.93 11.07 17.54
CA VAL A 42 4.37 10.80 17.32
C VAL A 42 4.92 9.94 18.46
N GLU A 43 4.48 10.19 19.69
CA GLU A 43 4.90 9.44 20.87
C GLU A 43 4.47 7.96 20.81
N LYS A 44 3.31 7.68 20.20
CA LYS A 44 2.84 6.30 19.98
C LYS A 44 3.57 5.62 18.83
N TYR A 45 4.19 6.40 17.93
CA TYR A 45 4.81 5.88 16.73
C TYR A 45 6.31 5.61 16.86
N LEU A 46 7.03 6.39 17.67
CA LEU A 46 8.46 6.17 17.91
C LEU A 46 8.79 4.73 18.35
N PRO A 47 8.02 4.06 19.24
CA PRO A 47 8.27 2.65 19.57
C PRO A 47 8.11 1.69 18.40
N ILE A 48 7.19 1.98 17.47
CA ILE A 48 6.95 1.17 16.26
C ILE A 48 8.14 1.31 15.32
N LEU A 49 8.58 2.55 15.08
CA LEU A 49 9.79 2.84 14.30
C LEU A 49 11.02 2.17 14.90
N GLY A 50 11.20 2.29 16.22
CA GLY A 50 12.33 1.67 16.94
C GLY A 50 12.38 0.18 16.70
N ARG A 51 11.26 -0.53 16.89
CA ARG A 51 11.20 -1.99 16.65
C ARG A 51 11.43 -2.38 15.19
N ILE A 52 10.97 -1.58 14.24
CA ILE A 52 11.24 -1.80 12.82
C ILE A 52 12.74 -1.62 12.53
N GLN A 53 13.34 -0.53 13.02
CA GLN A 53 14.77 -0.26 12.90
C GLN A 53 15.61 -1.35 13.57
N ASP A 54 15.21 -1.83 14.75
CA ASP A 54 15.88 -2.92 15.47
C ASP A 54 15.82 -4.24 14.71
N GLY A 55 14.72 -4.50 13.98
CA GLY A 55 14.53 -5.66 13.13
C GLY A 55 15.20 -5.56 11.75
N CYS A 56 15.78 -4.41 11.40
CA CYS A 56 16.44 -4.20 10.11
C CYS A 56 17.96 -4.32 10.21
N ARG A 57 18.57 -4.71 9.08
CA ARG A 57 20.02 -4.53 8.88
C ARG A 57 20.26 -3.18 8.22
N GLY A 58 20.97 -2.30 8.90
CA GLY A 58 21.27 -0.94 8.43
C GLY A 58 20.20 0.08 8.83
N GLU A 59 20.42 1.33 8.46
CA GLU A 59 19.53 2.45 8.77
C GLU A 59 18.26 2.43 7.90
N VAL A 60 17.13 2.82 8.48
CA VAL A 60 15.88 3.03 7.76
C VAL A 60 15.53 4.53 7.71
N ALA A 61 14.99 4.96 6.58
CA ALA A 61 14.39 6.28 6.40
C ALA A 61 12.87 6.22 6.57
N LEU A 62 12.29 7.31 7.05
CA LEU A 62 10.84 7.51 7.12
C LEU A 62 10.42 8.57 6.11
N ALA A 63 9.60 8.18 5.13
CA ALA A 63 9.02 9.09 4.14
C ALA A 63 7.51 9.22 4.35
N VAL A 64 6.98 10.45 4.27
CA VAL A 64 5.53 10.69 4.22
C VAL A 64 5.12 10.90 2.76
N GLN A 65 4.25 10.03 2.27
CA GLN A 65 3.83 9.98 0.87
C GLN A 65 2.34 10.29 0.74
N SER A 66 2.01 11.19 -0.18
CA SER A 66 0.63 11.50 -0.56
C SER A 66 0.30 10.85 -1.90
N ALA A 67 -0.68 9.95 -1.91
CA ALA A 67 -1.17 9.34 -3.14
C ALA A 67 -1.77 10.36 -4.13
N GLY A 68 -2.06 11.59 -3.70
CA GLY A 68 -2.60 12.62 -4.61
C GLY A 68 -1.69 12.99 -5.78
N TYR A 69 -0.39 12.66 -5.70
CA TYR A 69 0.59 12.78 -6.79
C TYR A 69 0.48 11.65 -7.81
N PHE A 70 -0.08 10.50 -7.42
CA PHE A 70 -0.04 9.26 -8.17
C PHE A 70 -1.44 8.69 -8.47
N ALA A 71 -2.49 9.25 -7.88
CA ALA A 71 -3.86 8.80 -8.00
C ALA A 71 -4.88 9.93 -7.80
N ARG A 72 -6.14 9.67 -8.20
CA ARG A 72 -7.30 10.55 -7.98
C ARG A 72 -7.97 10.39 -6.62
N THR A 73 -7.34 9.67 -5.70
CA THR A 73 -7.80 9.56 -4.31
C THR A 73 -6.77 10.18 -3.39
N LYS A 74 -7.23 11.01 -2.46
CA LYS A 74 -6.35 11.52 -1.40
C LYS A 74 -6.05 10.38 -0.44
N ARG A 75 -4.78 10.09 -0.20
CA ARG A 75 -4.34 9.14 0.82
C ARG A 75 -2.95 9.54 1.29
N LEU A 76 -2.79 9.78 2.59
CA LEU A 76 -1.49 10.08 3.19
C LEU A 76 -1.03 8.84 3.95
N ARG A 77 0.19 8.39 3.67
CA ARG A 77 0.84 7.23 4.31
C ARG A 77 2.27 7.55 4.70
N SER A 78 2.73 6.97 5.80
CA SER A 78 4.14 6.97 6.14
C SER A 78 4.73 5.64 5.70
N ILE A 79 5.96 5.68 5.19
CA ILE A 79 6.66 4.53 4.64
C ILE A 79 8.04 4.50 5.27
N THR A 80 8.33 3.41 5.97
CA THR A 80 9.63 3.14 6.57
C THR A 80 10.40 2.19 5.67
N THR A 81 11.60 2.56 5.25
CA THR A 81 12.35 1.76 4.28
C THR A 81 13.86 2.02 4.34
N ASN A 82 14.68 0.99 4.08
CA ASN A 82 16.12 1.14 3.80
C ASN A 82 16.41 1.21 2.29
N LEU A 83 15.38 1.37 1.44
CA LEU A 83 15.52 1.56 0.01
C LEU A 83 16.13 2.94 -0.28
N ARG A 84 17.18 2.96 -1.10
CA ARG A 84 17.99 4.15 -1.38
C ARG A 84 17.49 4.89 -2.61
N ASN A 85 17.84 6.17 -2.69
CA ASN A 85 17.67 6.98 -3.90
C ASN A 85 16.24 6.95 -4.43
N ILE A 86 15.22 6.96 -3.56
CA ILE A 86 13.81 7.02 -3.99
C ILE A 86 13.64 8.25 -4.86
N ALA A 87 13.07 8.06 -6.06
CA ALA A 87 12.90 9.15 -7.01
C ALA A 87 12.09 10.29 -6.36
N PRO A 88 12.42 11.56 -6.67
CA PRO A 88 11.65 12.69 -6.18
C PRO A 88 10.18 12.57 -6.63
N LEU A 89 9.29 13.25 -5.92
CA LEU A 89 7.90 13.33 -6.33
C LEU A 89 7.81 13.95 -7.75
N PRO A 90 6.94 13.43 -8.61
CA PRO A 90 6.71 14.04 -9.92
C PRO A 90 6.12 15.44 -9.74
N ASP A 91 6.27 16.29 -10.76
CA ASP A 91 5.51 17.54 -10.82
C ASP A 91 4.01 17.22 -10.75
N LEU A 92 3.33 17.92 -9.84
CA LEU A 92 1.94 17.60 -9.52
C LEU A 92 1.00 17.92 -10.68
N GLU A 93 1.26 18.99 -11.43
CA GLU A 93 0.42 19.39 -12.56
C GLU A 93 0.64 18.48 -13.76
N GLU A 94 1.88 18.08 -14.03
CA GLU A 94 2.20 17.10 -15.07
C GLU A 94 1.59 15.72 -14.78
N ALA A 95 1.79 15.20 -13.56
CA ALA A 95 1.18 13.94 -13.14
C ALA A 95 -0.35 13.98 -13.25
N ARG A 96 -0.96 15.13 -12.94
CA ARG A 96 -2.41 15.34 -13.10
C ARG A 96 -2.88 15.32 -14.55
N ARG A 97 -2.03 15.57 -15.54
CA ARG A 97 -2.44 15.52 -16.96
C ARG A 97 -2.44 14.10 -17.52
N THR A 98 -1.55 13.25 -17.01
CA THR A 98 -1.34 11.89 -17.55
C THR A 98 -2.21 10.84 -16.88
N MET A 99 -2.65 11.08 -15.64
CA MET A 99 -3.53 10.16 -14.92
C MET A 99 -4.99 10.24 -15.40
N PRO A 100 -5.70 9.09 -15.55
CA PRO A 100 -7.13 9.08 -15.75
C PRO A 100 -7.86 9.96 -14.73
N THR A 101 -8.86 10.70 -15.19
CA THR A 101 -9.72 11.48 -14.30
C THR A 101 -10.74 10.57 -13.60
N VAL A 102 -11.39 11.07 -12.55
CA VAL A 102 -12.51 10.33 -11.94
C VAL A 102 -13.63 10.11 -12.97
N SER A 103 -13.84 11.07 -13.87
CA SER A 103 -14.84 10.99 -14.96
C SER A 103 -14.56 9.81 -15.89
N ASP A 104 -13.29 9.59 -16.22
CA ASP A 104 -12.86 8.48 -17.09
C ASP A 104 -13.05 7.15 -16.37
N ILE A 105 -12.69 7.07 -15.07
CA ILE A 105 -12.82 5.84 -14.28
C ILE A 105 -14.28 5.41 -14.14
N ILE A 106 -15.19 6.36 -13.89
CA ILE A 106 -16.62 6.06 -13.70
C ILE A 106 -17.40 5.94 -15.02
N GLY A 107 -16.71 6.00 -16.17
CA GLY A 107 -17.33 5.90 -17.49
C GLY A 107 -18.30 7.03 -17.81
N TRP A 108 -18.17 8.20 -17.19
CA TRP A 108 -19.09 9.33 -17.42
C TRP A 108 -19.02 9.87 -18.84
N ASN A 109 -17.82 9.80 -19.43
CA ASN A 109 -17.51 10.27 -20.77
C ASN A 109 -17.63 9.14 -21.83
N GLU A 110 -17.69 7.87 -21.42
CA GLU A 110 -17.70 6.71 -22.30
C GLU A 110 -19.15 6.36 -22.69
N GLY A 111 -19.52 6.57 -23.95
CA GLY A 111 -20.88 6.33 -24.45
C GLY A 111 -21.39 7.39 -25.43
N TRP A 112 -20.64 8.47 -25.59
CA TRP A 112 -20.97 9.59 -26.45
C TRP A 112 -20.08 9.56 -27.70
N SER A 113 -20.34 8.57 -28.57
CA SER A 113 -19.48 8.29 -29.73
C SER A 113 -19.35 9.46 -30.73
N HIS A 114 -20.19 10.50 -30.61
CA HIS A 114 -20.25 11.64 -31.53
C HIS A 114 -20.43 13.01 -30.87
N SER A 115 -20.31 13.14 -29.54
CA SER A 115 -20.41 14.43 -28.83
C SER A 115 -19.66 14.38 -27.49
N PRO A 116 -19.13 15.50 -26.97
CA PRO A 116 -18.66 15.52 -25.59
C PRO A 116 -19.81 15.11 -24.67
N GLY A 117 -19.55 14.17 -23.75
CA GLY A 117 -20.55 13.72 -22.78
C GLY A 117 -21.09 14.87 -21.92
N PRO A 118 -22.19 14.64 -21.18
CA PRO A 118 -22.75 15.66 -20.31
C PRO A 118 -21.70 16.07 -19.28
N PRO A 119 -21.58 17.36 -18.95
CA PRO A 119 -20.65 17.79 -17.90
C PRO A 119 -21.01 17.10 -16.58
N LEU A 120 -20.00 16.82 -15.76
CA LEU A 120 -20.23 16.27 -14.42
C LEU A 120 -21.23 17.16 -13.65
N PRO A 121 -22.19 16.57 -12.90
CA PRO A 121 -23.19 17.36 -12.18
C PRO A 121 -22.56 18.38 -11.22
N ARG A 122 -23.16 19.57 -11.12
CA ARG A 122 -22.64 20.67 -10.28
C ARG A 122 -22.43 20.26 -8.81
N TRP A 123 -23.30 19.42 -8.26
CA TRP A 123 -23.17 18.93 -6.88
C TRP A 123 -21.86 18.14 -6.68
N PHE A 124 -21.43 17.38 -7.70
CA PHE A 124 -20.22 16.57 -7.66
C PHE A 124 -18.98 17.46 -7.77
N GLN A 125 -18.99 18.42 -8.71
CA GLN A 125 -17.92 19.41 -8.86
C GLN A 125 -17.74 20.23 -7.56
N ARG A 126 -18.83 20.60 -6.87
CA ARG A 126 -18.78 21.27 -5.56
C ARG A 126 -18.19 20.37 -4.48
N ALA A 127 -18.49 19.08 -4.49
CA ALA A 127 -17.96 18.13 -3.52
C ALA A 127 -16.46 17.88 -3.69
N PHE A 128 -16.00 17.83 -4.95
CA PHE A 128 -14.63 17.48 -5.34
C PHE A 128 -14.05 18.48 -6.35
N PRO A 129 -13.83 19.74 -5.96
CA PRO A 129 -13.43 20.81 -6.88
C PRO A 129 -12.04 20.58 -7.52
N SER A 130 -11.18 19.79 -6.89
CA SER A 130 -9.87 19.43 -7.44
C SER A 130 -9.90 18.22 -8.39
N GLY A 131 -11.06 17.58 -8.57
CA GLY A 131 -11.18 16.30 -9.27
C GLY A 131 -10.60 15.10 -8.50
N HIS A 132 -10.22 15.28 -7.22
CA HIS A 132 -9.78 14.18 -6.35
C HIS A 132 -10.86 13.82 -5.35
N LEU A 133 -11.11 12.53 -5.24
CA LEU A 133 -11.91 11.95 -4.17
C LEU A 133 -11.13 11.96 -2.84
N ASN A 134 -11.85 11.86 -1.72
CA ASN A 134 -11.24 11.68 -0.42
C ASN A 134 -10.71 10.24 -0.28
N VAL A 135 -10.07 9.93 0.86
CA VAL A 135 -9.64 8.57 1.20
C VAL A 135 -10.82 7.61 1.02
N LEU A 136 -10.59 6.49 0.34
CA LEU A 136 -11.64 5.49 0.13
C LEU A 136 -12.01 4.82 1.45
N ASN A 137 -13.29 4.88 1.81
CA ASN A 137 -13.79 4.23 3.02
C ASN A 137 -13.90 2.71 2.84
N THR A 138 -13.68 2.02 3.97
CA THR A 138 -13.89 0.58 4.14
C THR A 138 -15.33 0.22 4.54
N LYS A 139 -16.08 1.16 5.13
CA LYS A 139 -17.42 0.90 5.70
C LYS A 139 -18.55 1.65 4.98
N LEU A 140 -18.93 1.18 3.80
CA LEU A 140 -19.98 1.80 2.96
C LEU A 140 -21.37 1.93 3.64
N HIS A 141 -21.69 1.11 4.62
CA HIS A 141 -23.01 1.05 5.27
C HIS A 141 -23.21 2.05 6.42
N GLN A 142 -22.21 2.86 6.76
CA GLN A 142 -22.27 3.76 7.91
C GLN A 142 -22.84 5.15 7.57
N SER A 143 -23.42 5.31 6.38
CA SER A 143 -24.05 6.55 5.98
C SER A 143 -25.29 6.80 6.84
N LYS A 144 -25.42 8.04 7.33
CA LYS A 144 -26.60 8.46 8.11
C LYS A 144 -27.78 8.83 7.22
N LEU A 145 -27.54 8.94 5.92
CA LEU A 145 -28.51 9.37 4.92
C LEU A 145 -28.54 8.33 3.80
N SER A 146 -29.66 7.60 3.63
CA SER A 146 -29.76 6.61 2.56
C SER A 146 -29.64 7.26 1.19
N LEU A 147 -29.10 6.50 0.21
CA LEU A 147 -29.07 6.94 -1.18
C LEU A 147 -30.47 7.28 -1.69
N GLU A 148 -31.49 6.48 -1.35
CA GLU A 148 -32.88 6.74 -1.69
C GLU A 148 -33.37 8.10 -1.20
N ARG A 149 -33.05 8.49 0.05
CA ARG A 149 -33.43 9.79 0.59
C ARG A 149 -32.67 10.92 -0.11
N MET A 150 -31.40 10.72 -0.42
CA MET A 150 -30.59 11.68 -1.17
C MET A 150 -31.14 11.87 -2.60
N GLU A 151 -31.50 10.79 -3.28
CA GLU A 151 -32.11 10.83 -4.61
C GLU A 151 -33.45 11.54 -4.61
N ALA A 152 -34.32 11.26 -3.63
CA ALA A 152 -35.60 11.94 -3.47
C ALA A 152 -35.40 13.46 -3.29
N TYR A 153 -34.48 13.85 -2.40
CA TYR A 153 -34.12 15.25 -2.18
C TYR A 153 -33.62 15.91 -3.48
N PHE A 154 -32.76 15.23 -4.26
CA PHE A 154 -32.22 15.75 -5.51
C PHE A 154 -33.31 15.98 -6.56
N LYS A 155 -34.20 15.00 -6.75
CA LYS A 155 -35.33 15.07 -7.70
C LYS A 155 -36.30 16.19 -7.36
N GLU A 156 -36.58 16.40 -6.08
CA GLU A 156 -37.52 17.43 -5.64
C GLU A 156 -36.89 18.84 -5.68
N ASN A 157 -35.64 18.96 -5.23
CA ASN A 157 -35.07 20.27 -4.90
C ASN A 157 -33.99 20.76 -5.86
N LEU A 158 -33.21 19.85 -6.46
CA LEU A 158 -32.02 20.21 -7.23
C LEU A 158 -32.18 20.05 -8.75
N ILE A 159 -33.16 19.27 -9.21
CA ILE A 159 -33.40 19.03 -10.64
C ILE A 159 -34.47 19.99 -11.17
N GLU A 160 -34.25 20.52 -12.37
CA GLU A 160 -35.20 21.39 -13.07
C GLU A 160 -36.45 20.61 -13.49
N LYS A 161 -37.58 21.30 -13.54
CA LYS A 161 -38.82 20.76 -14.10
C LYS A 161 -39.14 21.46 -15.43
N ASP A 162 -39.67 20.71 -16.39
CA ASP A 162 -40.18 21.26 -17.63
C ASP A 162 -41.52 22.01 -17.40
N ALA A 163 -42.08 22.59 -18.47
CA ALA A 163 -43.34 23.32 -18.40
C ALA A 163 -44.54 22.46 -17.94
N ASN A 164 -44.44 21.13 -18.03
CA ASN A 164 -45.46 20.18 -17.62
C ASN A 164 -45.22 19.65 -16.19
N GLY A 165 -44.16 20.10 -15.52
CA GLY A 165 -43.79 19.67 -14.17
C GLY A 165 -42.98 18.37 -14.11
N HIS A 166 -42.56 17.80 -15.24
CA HIS A 166 -41.70 16.62 -15.28
C HIS A 166 -40.23 16.98 -15.06
N LEU A 167 -39.45 16.06 -14.48
CA LEU A 167 -38.02 16.26 -14.30
C LEU A 167 -37.32 16.40 -15.66
N ARG A 168 -36.66 17.54 -15.87
CA ARG A 168 -35.98 17.87 -17.11
C ARG A 168 -34.74 17.00 -17.29
N ARG A 169 -34.57 16.46 -18.49
CA ARG A 169 -33.36 15.75 -18.92
C ARG A 169 -32.73 16.47 -20.12
N ASP A 170 -31.42 16.36 -20.26
CA ASP A 170 -30.70 16.81 -21.44
C ASP A 170 -30.77 15.77 -22.58
N VAL A 171 -30.09 16.05 -23.70
CA VAL A 171 -30.01 15.17 -24.86
C VAL A 171 -29.31 13.83 -24.57
N HIS A 172 -28.61 13.75 -23.44
CA HIS A 172 -27.89 12.58 -22.96
C HIS A 172 -28.75 11.73 -22.00
N GLY A 173 -29.96 12.20 -21.66
CA GLY A 173 -30.83 11.54 -20.69
C GLY A 173 -30.41 11.76 -19.24
N THR A 174 -29.47 12.68 -18.99
CA THR A 174 -29.02 13.12 -17.66
C THR A 174 -29.94 14.23 -17.16
N TYR A 175 -30.24 14.26 -15.86
CA TYR A 175 -31.07 15.32 -15.28
C TYR A 175 -30.38 16.68 -15.35
N VAL A 176 -31.15 17.72 -15.70
CA VAL A 176 -30.67 19.10 -15.69
C VAL A 176 -30.77 19.65 -14.27
N PHE A 177 -29.64 20.00 -13.67
CA PHE A 177 -29.59 20.54 -12.31
C PHE A 177 -29.76 22.06 -12.30
N LYS A 178 -30.56 22.57 -11.36
CA LYS A 178 -30.84 23.99 -11.14
C LYS A 178 -29.56 24.80 -10.93
N GLU A 179 -29.56 26.03 -11.42
CA GLU A 179 -28.46 26.97 -11.21
C GLU A 179 -28.33 27.47 -9.76
N GLU A 180 -27.14 27.95 -9.39
CA GLU A 180 -26.82 28.37 -8.01
C GLU A 180 -27.63 29.57 -7.52
N ALA A 181 -28.12 30.42 -8.43
CA ALA A 181 -28.97 31.56 -8.10
C ALA A 181 -30.25 31.14 -7.34
N ASN A 182 -30.66 29.87 -7.45
CA ASN A 182 -31.88 29.35 -6.83
C ASN A 182 -31.74 29.02 -5.34
N GLY A 183 -30.55 29.20 -4.73
CA GLY A 183 -30.34 29.05 -3.28
C GLY A 183 -30.48 27.62 -2.72
N CYS A 184 -30.89 26.63 -3.54
CA CYS A 184 -31.10 25.24 -3.14
C CYS A 184 -29.87 24.58 -2.51
N TYR A 185 -28.67 24.99 -2.93
CA TYR A 185 -27.38 24.55 -2.39
C TYR A 185 -27.01 25.15 -1.02
N LYS A 186 -27.86 25.99 -0.42
CA LYS A 186 -27.62 26.63 0.89
C LYS A 186 -28.44 25.99 2.02
N THR A 187 -29.39 25.11 1.70
CA THR A 187 -30.25 24.46 2.70
C THR A 187 -29.46 23.52 3.61
N GLU A 188 -29.96 23.31 4.83
CA GLU A 188 -29.32 22.38 5.78
C GLU A 188 -29.33 20.94 5.26
N GLU A 189 -30.42 20.53 4.60
CA GLU A 189 -30.52 19.19 4.01
C GLU A 189 -29.50 19.00 2.87
N TYR A 190 -29.24 20.02 2.05
CA TYR A 190 -28.16 19.93 1.06
C TYR A 190 -26.78 19.83 1.73
N LYS A 191 -26.53 20.56 2.83
CA LYS A 191 -25.26 20.44 3.57
C LYS A 191 -25.07 19.02 4.11
N ASN A 192 -26.13 18.39 4.61
CA ASN A 192 -26.12 16.98 5.03
C ASN A 192 -25.79 16.05 3.85
N CYS A 193 -26.46 16.24 2.70
CA CYS A 193 -26.17 15.48 1.49
C CYS A 193 -24.71 15.65 1.05
N HIS A 194 -24.24 16.89 0.98
CA HIS A 194 -22.90 17.26 0.57
C HIS A 194 -21.82 16.68 1.50
N PHE A 195 -22.08 16.68 2.81
CA PHE A 195 -21.22 16.04 3.79
C PHE A 195 -21.10 14.53 3.55
N GLU A 196 -22.22 13.84 3.37
CA GLU A 196 -22.24 12.39 3.14
C GLU A 196 -21.62 12.02 1.78
N ILE A 197 -21.86 12.80 0.72
CA ILE A 197 -21.23 12.65 -0.60
C ILE A 197 -19.70 12.69 -0.47
N LYS A 198 -19.17 13.71 0.23
CA LYS A 198 -17.73 13.84 0.44
C LYS A 198 -17.19 12.72 1.32
N ARG A 199 -17.94 12.35 2.35
CA ARG A 199 -17.53 11.32 3.29
C ARG A 199 -17.43 9.97 2.60
N PHE A 200 -18.41 9.57 1.80
CA PHE A 200 -18.48 8.25 1.17
C PHE A 200 -18.00 8.20 -0.29
N ASN A 201 -17.50 9.33 -0.81
CA ASN A 201 -17.08 9.48 -2.20
C ASN A 201 -18.17 9.08 -3.20
N TYR A 202 -19.38 9.60 -3.01
CA TYR A 202 -20.45 9.37 -3.97
C TYR A 202 -20.13 10.03 -5.32
N VAL A 203 -20.36 9.28 -6.38
CA VAL A 203 -20.12 9.64 -7.78
C VAL A 203 -21.44 9.66 -8.54
N PRO A 204 -21.56 10.36 -9.66
CA PRO A 204 -22.80 10.36 -10.42
C PRO A 204 -23.03 9.02 -11.15
N CYS A 205 -24.26 8.51 -11.10
CA CYS A 205 -24.79 7.50 -12.02
C CYS A 205 -25.26 8.17 -13.31
N ARG A 206 -25.46 7.44 -14.42
CA ARG A 206 -25.76 8.01 -15.76
C ARG A 206 -26.81 9.14 -15.79
N GLU A 207 -27.81 9.07 -14.92
CA GLU A 207 -28.85 10.12 -14.81
C GLU A 207 -28.38 11.41 -14.08
N GLY A 208 -27.18 11.42 -13.50
CA GLY A 208 -26.59 12.53 -12.74
C GLY A 208 -26.84 12.45 -11.23
N LEU A 209 -27.52 11.41 -10.75
CA LEU A 209 -27.83 11.19 -9.34
C LEU A 209 -26.66 10.51 -8.60
N PRO A 210 -26.52 10.69 -7.28
CA PRO A 210 -25.44 10.10 -6.51
C PRO A 210 -25.57 8.57 -6.41
N ARG A 211 -24.45 7.87 -6.54
CA ARG A 211 -24.29 6.43 -6.27
C ARG A 211 -22.98 6.13 -5.57
N THR A 212 -22.84 4.92 -5.04
CA THR A 212 -21.55 4.42 -4.56
C THR A 212 -20.61 4.09 -5.72
N LEU A 213 -19.30 4.15 -5.45
CA LEU A 213 -18.29 3.55 -6.31
C LEU A 213 -18.43 2.02 -6.34
N GLU A 214 -18.34 1.45 -7.53
CA GLU A 214 -18.26 0.00 -7.76
C GLU A 214 -16.88 -0.54 -7.36
N LYS A 215 -16.78 -1.84 -7.08
CA LYS A 215 -15.49 -2.49 -6.78
C LYS A 215 -14.46 -2.32 -7.90
N ALA A 216 -14.88 -2.33 -9.16
CA ALA A 216 -14.01 -2.17 -10.32
C ALA A 216 -13.39 -0.76 -10.37
N GLU A 217 -14.22 0.26 -10.14
CA GLU A 217 -13.79 1.67 -10.07
C GLU A 217 -12.83 1.88 -8.88
N ARG A 218 -13.13 1.25 -7.74
CA ARG A 218 -12.24 1.26 -6.57
C ARG A 218 -10.88 0.63 -6.87
N CYS A 219 -10.84 -0.49 -7.60
CA CYS A 219 -9.59 -1.10 -8.03
C CYS A 219 -8.76 -0.11 -8.85
N GLN A 220 -9.36 0.51 -9.87
CA GLN A 220 -8.68 1.48 -10.73
C GLN A 220 -8.19 2.70 -9.96
N LEU A 221 -9.01 3.26 -9.04
CA LEU A 221 -8.64 4.39 -8.18
C LEU A 221 -7.47 4.10 -7.23
N MET A 222 -7.24 2.82 -6.90
CA MET A 222 -6.13 2.37 -6.07
C MET A 222 -4.96 1.78 -6.87
N GLY A 223 -5.05 1.82 -8.21
CA GLY A 223 -4.01 1.37 -9.13
C GLY A 223 -3.98 -0.13 -9.41
N PHE A 224 -4.97 -0.89 -8.94
CA PHE A 224 -5.13 -2.31 -9.26
C PHE A 224 -5.78 -2.50 -10.64
N PRO A 225 -5.56 -3.67 -11.28
CA PRO A 225 -6.35 -4.08 -12.44
C PRO A 225 -7.86 -4.08 -12.15
N ARG A 226 -8.68 -3.68 -13.13
CA ARG A 226 -10.14 -3.53 -12.96
C ARG A 226 -10.84 -4.75 -12.38
N ARG A 227 -10.38 -5.97 -12.72
CA ARG A 227 -10.95 -7.26 -12.30
C ARG A 227 -10.16 -7.96 -11.20
N HIS A 228 -9.33 -7.21 -10.46
CA HIS A 228 -8.43 -7.77 -9.46
C HIS A 228 -9.18 -8.54 -8.35
N LEU A 229 -10.24 -7.95 -7.80
CA LEU A 229 -11.07 -8.61 -6.77
C LEU A 229 -11.93 -9.77 -7.29
N ASP A 230 -12.11 -9.88 -8.61
CA ASP A 230 -12.81 -11.02 -9.22
C ASP A 230 -11.84 -12.18 -9.50
N GLY A 231 -10.58 -12.05 -9.08
CA GLY A 231 -9.51 -13.01 -9.34
C GLY A 231 -9.32 -13.32 -10.82
N TYR A 232 -9.61 -12.35 -11.70
CA TYR A 232 -9.53 -12.52 -13.15
C TYR A 232 -10.41 -13.65 -13.70
N GLY A 233 -11.51 -13.98 -13.01
CA GLY A 233 -12.39 -15.09 -13.35
C GLY A 233 -11.93 -16.45 -12.84
N LEU A 234 -10.85 -16.51 -12.06
CA LEU A 234 -10.31 -17.72 -11.44
C LEU A 234 -10.85 -17.99 -10.03
N MET A 235 -11.58 -17.03 -9.43
CA MET A 235 -12.17 -17.19 -8.10
C MET A 235 -13.50 -17.95 -8.16
N ARG A 236 -13.73 -18.80 -7.15
CA ARG A 236 -14.97 -19.59 -7.01
C ARG A 236 -16.14 -18.77 -6.50
N THR A 237 -15.88 -17.74 -5.70
CA THR A 237 -16.90 -16.88 -5.09
C THR A 237 -16.71 -15.43 -5.50
N SER A 238 -17.82 -14.75 -5.78
CA SER A 238 -17.78 -13.34 -6.15
C SER A 238 -17.59 -12.46 -4.91
N ILE A 239 -16.64 -11.53 -4.97
CA ILE A 239 -16.51 -10.46 -3.97
C ILE A 239 -17.60 -9.42 -4.19
N SER A 240 -18.40 -9.14 -3.16
CA SER A 240 -19.41 -8.07 -3.18
C SER A 240 -18.77 -6.69 -3.17
N ASP A 241 -19.48 -5.65 -3.62
CA ASP A 241 -18.97 -4.27 -3.54
C ASP A 241 -18.65 -3.83 -2.11
N ARG A 242 -19.42 -4.34 -1.13
CA ARG A 242 -19.17 -4.09 0.29
C ARG A 242 -17.84 -4.68 0.75
N GLN A 243 -17.58 -5.95 0.44
CA GLN A 243 -16.30 -6.59 0.77
C GLN A 243 -15.16 -5.94 -0.01
N GLY A 244 -15.38 -5.62 -1.29
CA GLY A 244 -14.38 -4.94 -2.10
C GLY A 244 -14.00 -3.56 -1.55
N ALA A 245 -14.97 -2.82 -1.01
CA ALA A 245 -14.70 -1.56 -0.34
C ALA A 245 -13.81 -1.72 0.90
N GLU A 246 -14.03 -2.77 1.69
CA GLU A 246 -13.19 -3.10 2.84
C GLU A 246 -11.78 -3.49 2.40
N TYR A 247 -11.65 -4.43 1.49
CA TYR A 247 -10.37 -4.98 1.06
C TYR A 247 -9.49 -3.94 0.36
N ILE A 248 -10.07 -3.13 -0.53
CA ILE A 248 -9.35 -2.07 -1.25
C ILE A 248 -9.06 -0.87 -0.35
N GLY A 249 -9.95 -0.55 0.59
CA GLY A 249 -9.73 0.57 1.50
C GLY A 249 -8.47 0.39 2.37
N ASP A 250 -8.15 -0.86 2.73
CA ASP A 250 -6.97 -1.18 3.52
C ASP A 250 -5.73 -1.55 2.71
N SER A 251 -5.85 -1.80 1.40
CA SER A 251 -4.71 -2.19 0.57
C SER A 251 -3.74 -1.03 0.36
N PHE A 252 -2.54 -1.30 -0.17
CA PHE A 252 -1.66 -0.25 -0.68
C PHE A 252 -2.30 0.54 -1.81
N GLN A 253 -1.84 1.77 -1.99
CA GLN A 253 -2.06 2.51 -3.23
C GLN A 253 -0.93 2.14 -4.19
N VAL A 254 -1.28 1.39 -5.23
CA VAL A 254 -0.33 0.67 -6.09
C VAL A 254 0.61 1.62 -6.83
N ASP A 255 0.11 2.74 -7.35
CA ASP A 255 0.94 3.72 -8.08
C ASP A 255 2.03 4.35 -7.20
N THR A 256 1.70 4.65 -5.94
CA THR A 256 2.63 5.22 -4.95
C THR A 256 3.75 4.24 -4.66
N PHE A 257 3.43 2.96 -4.48
CA PHE A 257 4.43 1.92 -4.27
C PHE A 257 5.23 1.59 -5.53
N ALA A 258 4.61 1.64 -6.71
CA ALA A 258 5.31 1.49 -7.97
C ALA A 258 6.37 2.59 -8.17
N HIS A 259 6.04 3.84 -7.80
CA HIS A 259 7.01 4.95 -7.77
C HIS A 259 8.20 4.66 -6.85
N ILE A 260 7.93 4.21 -5.63
CA ILE A 260 8.98 3.85 -4.65
C ILE A 260 9.86 2.72 -5.19
N PHE A 261 9.25 1.71 -5.80
CA PHE A 261 9.97 0.60 -6.43
C PHE A 261 10.74 0.98 -7.70
N GLY A 262 10.58 2.19 -8.23
CA GLY A 262 11.44 2.67 -9.32
C GLY A 262 12.93 2.62 -8.97
N SER A 263 13.29 2.79 -7.70
CA SER A 263 14.69 2.64 -7.25
C SER A 263 15.13 1.18 -7.17
N LEU A 264 14.24 0.29 -6.70
CA LEU A 264 14.47 -1.14 -6.73
C LEU A 264 14.66 -1.66 -8.17
N LYS A 265 13.95 -1.05 -9.13
CA LYS A 265 14.09 -1.37 -10.56
C LYS A 265 15.48 -1.04 -11.06
N ARG A 266 15.99 0.15 -10.74
CA ARG A 266 17.37 0.54 -11.07
C ARG A 266 18.39 -0.38 -10.42
N MET A 267 18.19 -0.76 -9.15
CA MET A 267 19.04 -1.73 -8.46
C MET A 267 19.06 -3.10 -9.17
N GLN A 268 17.92 -3.55 -9.70
CA GLN A 268 17.84 -4.79 -10.48
C GLN A 268 18.55 -4.64 -11.84
N GLU A 269 18.54 -3.45 -12.44
CA GLU A 269 19.19 -3.16 -13.72
C GLU A 269 20.69 -2.91 -13.62
N CYS A 270 21.22 -2.44 -12.48
CA CYS A 270 22.66 -2.35 -12.24
C CYS A 270 23.24 -3.67 -11.66
N GLY A 271 22.39 -4.55 -11.13
CA GLY A 271 22.78 -5.87 -10.63
C GLY A 271 23.08 -5.93 -9.13
N GLU A 272 22.70 -4.88 -8.37
CA GLU A 272 22.74 -4.88 -6.91
C GLU A 272 21.74 -5.88 -6.30
N VAL A 273 20.64 -6.14 -7.00
CA VAL A 273 19.71 -7.25 -6.71
C VAL A 273 19.61 -8.21 -7.91
N PRO A 274 19.18 -9.47 -7.72
CA PRO A 274 19.16 -10.47 -8.78
C PRO A 274 18.39 -10.05 -10.03
N ARG A 275 19.08 -10.10 -11.19
CA ARG A 275 18.56 -9.73 -12.52
C ARG A 275 17.53 -10.72 -13.07
N ASP A 276 17.63 -11.99 -12.65
CA ASP A 276 16.72 -13.09 -12.98
C ASP A 276 15.43 -13.05 -12.15
N GLY A 277 15.43 -12.31 -11.05
CA GLY A 277 14.24 -11.99 -10.28
C GLY A 277 14.45 -12.13 -8.77
N ILE A 278 13.78 -11.26 -8.02
CA ILE A 278 13.93 -11.17 -6.57
C ILE A 278 13.07 -12.20 -5.82
N THR A 279 13.49 -12.55 -4.60
CA THR A 279 12.65 -13.22 -3.61
C THR A 279 11.96 -12.20 -2.71
N VAL A 280 10.63 -12.25 -2.65
CA VAL A 280 9.79 -11.32 -1.88
C VAL A 280 9.15 -12.05 -0.70
N LEU A 281 9.36 -11.54 0.51
CA LEU A 281 8.57 -11.89 1.70
C LEU A 281 7.51 -10.81 1.92
N SER A 282 6.25 -11.13 1.61
CA SER A 282 5.12 -10.22 1.70
C SER A 282 4.27 -10.54 2.93
N LEU A 283 4.35 -9.67 3.94
CA LEU A 283 3.68 -9.82 5.23
C LEU A 283 2.44 -8.93 5.28
N PHE A 284 1.28 -9.50 5.60
CA PHE A 284 0.00 -8.78 5.63
C PHE A 284 -0.32 -8.10 4.28
N ASP A 285 -0.03 -8.80 3.18
CA ASP A 285 -0.18 -8.28 1.80
C ASP A 285 -1.64 -7.93 1.45
N GLY A 286 -2.59 -8.42 2.24
CA GLY A 286 -4.00 -8.32 1.94
C GLY A 286 -4.29 -8.91 0.57
N ILE A 287 -4.80 -8.08 -0.34
CA ILE A 287 -5.21 -8.51 -1.68
C ILE A 287 -4.05 -8.60 -2.69
N GLY A 288 -2.78 -8.44 -2.29
CA GLY A 288 -1.65 -8.51 -3.21
C GLY A 288 -1.22 -7.14 -3.74
N GLY A 289 -1.30 -6.11 -2.89
CA GLY A 289 -0.90 -4.75 -3.25
C GLY A 289 0.60 -4.64 -3.55
N ALA A 290 1.44 -5.40 -2.84
CA ALA A 290 2.87 -5.45 -3.13
C ALA A 290 3.14 -6.00 -4.53
N GLY A 291 2.48 -7.12 -4.88
CA GLY A 291 2.60 -7.72 -6.20
C GLY A 291 2.15 -6.81 -7.33
N ALA A 292 1.01 -6.14 -7.16
CA ALA A 292 0.51 -5.17 -8.13
C ALA A 292 1.49 -4.01 -8.36
N ALA A 293 2.13 -3.51 -7.29
CA ALA A 293 3.12 -2.45 -7.39
C ALA A 293 4.43 -2.92 -8.03
N LEU A 294 4.91 -4.11 -7.72
CA LEU A 294 6.09 -4.72 -8.35
C LEU A 294 5.88 -4.94 -9.86
N LEU A 295 4.69 -5.43 -10.25
CA LEU A 295 4.29 -5.56 -11.65
C LEU A 295 4.33 -4.22 -12.36
N LYS A 296 3.72 -3.20 -11.76
CA LYS A 296 3.63 -1.87 -12.34
C LYS A 296 5.00 -1.18 -12.46
N ALA A 297 5.91 -1.45 -11.52
CA ALA A 297 7.30 -0.99 -11.57
C ALA A 297 8.19 -1.82 -12.51
N GLY A 298 7.68 -2.90 -13.11
CA GLY A 298 8.44 -3.76 -14.02
C GLY A 298 9.54 -4.57 -13.32
N ILE A 299 9.38 -4.87 -12.03
CA ILE A 299 10.32 -5.69 -11.27
C ILE A 299 10.12 -7.16 -11.61
N ARG A 300 11.21 -7.85 -11.94
CA ARG A 300 11.19 -9.31 -12.08
C ARG A 300 11.17 -9.94 -10.70
N VAL A 301 10.16 -10.78 -10.46
CA VAL A 301 10.01 -11.58 -9.25
C VAL A 301 10.26 -13.03 -9.63
N LYS A 302 11.02 -13.75 -8.80
CA LYS A 302 11.29 -15.18 -8.98
C LYS A 302 10.54 -16.03 -7.98
N LYS A 303 10.43 -15.54 -6.74
CA LYS A 303 9.76 -16.23 -5.64
C LYS A 303 8.99 -15.23 -4.79
N VAL A 304 7.78 -15.61 -4.37
CA VAL A 304 7.00 -14.86 -3.39
C VAL A 304 6.59 -15.77 -2.24
N ILE A 305 6.80 -15.31 -1.02
CA ILE A 305 6.29 -15.90 0.20
C ILE A 305 5.19 -14.97 0.72
N LEU A 306 3.94 -15.40 0.61
CA LEU A 306 2.77 -14.64 1.06
C LEU A 306 2.37 -15.07 2.46
N ALA A 307 2.34 -14.13 3.41
CA ALA A 307 1.89 -14.40 4.77
C ALA A 307 0.73 -13.46 5.14
N GLU A 308 -0.49 -13.99 5.17
CA GLU A 308 -1.73 -13.25 5.43
C GLU A 308 -2.69 -14.12 6.25
N VAL A 309 -3.48 -13.48 7.12
CA VAL A 309 -4.39 -14.16 8.06
C VAL A 309 -5.75 -14.42 7.44
N ASP A 310 -6.19 -13.57 6.51
CA ASP A 310 -7.47 -13.73 5.79
C ASP A 310 -7.29 -14.61 4.54
N GLN A 311 -7.88 -15.80 4.56
CA GLN A 311 -7.82 -16.77 3.45
C GLN A 311 -8.41 -16.24 2.14
N THR A 312 -9.43 -15.37 2.19
CA THR A 312 -10.02 -14.78 0.97
C THR A 312 -9.01 -13.82 0.33
N ARG A 313 -8.31 -13.04 1.15
CA ARG A 313 -7.26 -12.12 0.70
C ARG A 313 -6.05 -12.88 0.13
N VAL A 314 -5.64 -13.98 0.78
CA VAL A 314 -4.64 -14.93 0.25
C VAL A 314 -5.05 -15.46 -1.12
N GLU A 315 -6.32 -15.84 -1.30
CA GLU A 315 -6.82 -16.33 -2.59
C GLU A 315 -6.74 -15.24 -3.66
N ILE A 316 -7.19 -14.02 -3.38
CA ILE A 316 -7.11 -12.87 -4.31
C ILE A 316 -5.65 -12.59 -4.71
N ALA A 317 -4.75 -12.47 -3.74
CA ALA A 317 -3.32 -12.24 -3.97
C ALA A 317 -2.70 -13.37 -4.81
N SER A 318 -3.04 -14.63 -4.50
CA SER A 318 -2.57 -15.79 -5.26
C SER A 318 -3.08 -15.80 -6.69
N LYS A 319 -4.34 -15.44 -6.93
CA LYS A 319 -4.87 -15.30 -8.29
C LYS A 319 -4.18 -14.18 -9.06
N PHE A 320 -3.77 -13.10 -8.38
CA PHE A 320 -2.92 -12.09 -8.98
C PHE A 320 -1.58 -12.67 -9.46
N TRP A 321 -0.86 -13.40 -8.59
CA TRP A 321 0.43 -13.98 -8.95
C TRP A 321 0.31 -15.05 -10.04
N GLN A 322 -0.68 -15.94 -9.96
CA GLN A 322 -0.94 -16.95 -10.99
C GLN A 322 -1.21 -16.32 -12.37
N HIS A 323 -1.95 -15.20 -12.41
CA HIS A 323 -2.33 -14.57 -13.65
C HIS A 323 -1.20 -13.75 -14.28
N HIS A 324 -0.49 -12.93 -13.49
CA HIS A 324 0.52 -12.00 -14.01
C HIS A 324 1.95 -12.55 -13.97
N TYR A 325 2.19 -13.59 -13.16
CA TYR A 325 3.50 -14.19 -12.93
C TYR A 325 3.40 -15.73 -12.90
N PRO A 326 2.90 -16.40 -13.96
CA PRO A 326 2.66 -17.85 -13.95
C PRO A 326 3.92 -18.71 -13.77
N HIS A 327 5.11 -18.11 -13.90
CA HIS A 327 6.40 -18.82 -13.85
C HIS A 327 7.13 -18.69 -12.50
N ILE A 328 6.57 -17.96 -11.53
CA ILE A 328 7.23 -17.76 -10.23
C ILE A 328 6.90 -18.88 -9.26
N THR A 329 7.79 -19.10 -8.30
CA THR A 329 7.48 -19.94 -7.14
C THR A 329 6.66 -19.14 -6.14
N GLU A 330 5.40 -19.51 -5.96
CA GLU A 330 4.53 -18.96 -4.92
C GLU A 330 4.45 -19.92 -3.72
N GLU A 331 4.76 -19.43 -2.52
CA GLU A 331 4.54 -20.14 -1.28
C GLU A 331 3.60 -19.35 -0.36
N LYS A 332 2.53 -20.00 0.11
CA LYS A 332 1.57 -19.42 1.05
C LYS A 332 1.92 -19.87 2.45
N LYS A 333 1.97 -18.93 3.38
CA LYS A 333 2.25 -19.21 4.79
C LYS A 333 1.19 -18.61 5.70
N THR A 334 0.85 -19.34 6.74
CA THR A 334 -0.06 -18.89 7.80
C THR A 334 0.75 -18.23 8.92
N LEU A 335 0.28 -17.06 9.40
CA LEU A 335 0.86 -16.36 10.54
C LEU A 335 0.31 -16.90 11.87
N VAL A 336 1.19 -17.07 12.87
CA VAL A 336 0.79 -17.54 14.20
C VAL A 336 0.42 -16.36 15.08
N LEU A 337 -0.87 -16.12 15.30
CA LEU A 337 -1.30 -15.00 16.15
C LEU A 337 -1.27 -15.32 17.65
N HIS A 338 -1.29 -16.60 18.04
CA HIS A 338 -1.32 -17.04 19.44
C HIS A 338 -0.47 -18.31 19.63
N LYS A 339 0.20 -18.45 20.79
CA LYS A 339 1.02 -19.61 21.22
C LYS A 339 0.28 -20.98 21.21
N GLY A 340 -1.01 -21.01 20.89
CA GLY A 340 -1.85 -22.22 20.90
C GLY A 340 -2.27 -22.76 19.53
N ASN A 341 -1.92 -22.11 18.41
CA ASN A 341 -2.22 -22.68 17.09
C ASN A 341 -1.18 -23.76 16.74
N LEU A 342 -1.67 -24.99 16.57
CA LEU A 342 -0.93 -26.16 16.10
C LEU A 342 0.01 -25.77 14.94
N GLN A 343 1.31 -26.03 15.09
CA GLN A 343 2.28 -25.84 14.01
C GLN A 343 1.85 -26.70 12.82
N ARG A 344 1.32 -26.07 11.78
CA ARG A 344 1.06 -26.71 10.50
C ARG A 344 2.30 -26.54 9.62
N SER A 345 2.48 -27.40 8.62
CA SER A 345 3.61 -27.31 7.68
C SER A 345 3.61 -26.00 6.87
N ASP A 346 2.46 -25.33 6.74
CA ASP A 346 2.29 -24.04 6.10
C ASP A 346 2.52 -22.86 7.06
N THR A 347 2.88 -23.06 8.32
CA THR A 347 3.15 -21.95 9.25
C THR A 347 4.47 -21.24 8.91
N LEU A 348 4.48 -19.90 8.95
CA LEU A 348 5.71 -19.13 8.87
C LEU A 348 6.48 -19.23 10.19
N THR A 349 7.65 -19.88 10.17
CA THR A 349 8.47 -20.11 11.36
C THR A 349 9.87 -19.52 11.19
N GLN A 350 10.56 -19.29 12.32
CA GLN A 350 11.97 -18.90 12.31
C GLN A 350 12.84 -19.92 11.55
N HIS A 351 12.57 -21.22 11.69
CA HIS A 351 13.30 -22.27 10.97
C HIS A 351 13.13 -22.15 9.46
N TYR A 352 11.90 -21.91 8.99
CA TYR A 352 11.64 -21.68 7.58
C TYR A 352 12.37 -20.43 7.05
N ILE A 353 12.29 -19.30 7.77
CA ILE A 353 13.00 -18.06 7.40
C ILE A 353 14.51 -18.30 7.33
N ARG A 354 15.09 -19.01 8.30
CA ARG A 354 16.52 -19.38 8.28
C ARG A 354 16.86 -20.21 7.05
N GLY A 355 16.06 -21.23 6.73
CA GLY A 355 16.25 -22.07 5.55
C GLY A 355 16.18 -21.32 4.22
N LEU A 356 15.50 -20.16 4.16
CA LEU A 356 15.55 -19.29 2.97
C LEU A 356 16.90 -18.59 2.81
N VAL A 357 17.62 -18.35 3.92
CA VAL A 357 18.87 -17.56 3.95
C VAL A 357 20.09 -18.46 3.91
N TYR A 358 20.09 -19.58 4.64
CA TYR A 358 21.18 -20.54 4.65
C TYR A 358 20.71 -21.95 5.02
N GLU A 359 21.50 -22.95 4.64
CA GLU A 359 21.39 -24.33 5.13
C GLU A 359 22.61 -24.71 5.96
N GLU A 360 22.41 -25.58 6.95
CA GLU A 360 23.48 -26.15 7.76
C GLU A 360 23.93 -27.49 7.14
N GLN A 361 25.19 -27.57 6.73
CA GLN A 361 25.82 -28.79 6.21
C GLN A 361 27.06 -29.11 7.04
N GLY A 362 26.86 -29.94 8.08
CA GLY A 362 27.86 -30.15 9.13
C GLY A 362 28.21 -28.82 9.81
N ASP A 363 29.50 -28.50 9.86
CA ASP A 363 29.97 -27.24 10.43
C ASP A 363 29.90 -26.04 9.47
N LYS A 364 29.36 -26.19 8.25
CA LYS A 364 29.28 -25.11 7.26
C LYS A 364 27.88 -24.53 7.16
N LEU A 365 27.80 -23.20 6.99
CA LEU A 365 26.58 -22.54 6.54
C LEU A 365 26.69 -22.32 5.02
N VAL A 366 25.77 -22.90 4.26
CA VAL A 366 25.70 -22.71 2.81
C VAL A 366 24.65 -21.64 2.55
N ALA A 367 25.08 -20.50 2.01
CA ALA A 367 24.19 -19.40 1.66
C ALA A 367 23.18 -19.84 0.59
N GLN A 368 21.92 -19.49 0.80
CA GLN A 368 20.82 -19.68 -0.14
C GLN A 368 20.53 -18.36 -0.88
N GLN A 369 19.56 -18.36 -1.81
CA GLN A 369 19.17 -17.13 -2.51
C GLN A 369 18.75 -16.01 -1.54
N GLY A 370 18.18 -16.37 -0.38
CA GLY A 370 17.75 -15.40 0.60
C GLY A 370 16.46 -14.69 0.23
N ILE A 371 16.19 -13.64 0.99
CA ILE A 371 15.11 -12.69 0.79
C ILE A 371 15.75 -11.40 0.28
N ASP A 372 15.24 -10.83 -0.80
CA ASP A 372 15.73 -9.56 -1.33
C ASP A 372 14.85 -8.39 -0.89
N LEU A 373 13.53 -8.63 -0.75
CA LEU A 373 12.55 -7.65 -0.32
C LEU A 373 11.66 -8.24 0.77
N VAL A 374 11.61 -7.57 1.92
CA VAL A 374 10.55 -7.72 2.93
C VAL A 374 9.61 -6.53 2.79
N ILE A 375 8.32 -6.80 2.57
CA ILE A 375 7.31 -5.76 2.47
C ILE A 375 6.10 -6.10 3.35
N GLY A 376 5.53 -5.08 3.99
CA GLY A 376 4.25 -5.23 4.67
C GLY A 376 3.59 -3.91 5.02
N GLY A 377 2.29 -3.95 5.27
CA GLY A 377 1.51 -2.81 5.74
C GLY A 377 1.16 -2.96 7.21
N SER A 378 0.98 -1.84 7.90
CA SER A 378 0.52 -1.85 9.27
C SER A 378 -0.88 -2.48 9.32
N PRO A 379 -1.05 -3.59 10.03
CA PRO A 379 -2.35 -4.20 10.26
C PRO A 379 -3.21 -3.38 11.25
N CYS A 380 -2.63 -2.34 11.86
CA CYS A 380 -3.21 -1.61 12.97
C CYS A 380 -4.16 -0.50 12.49
N ARG A 381 -5.42 -0.85 12.27
CA ARG A 381 -6.50 0.11 12.02
C ARG A 381 -6.76 1.01 13.25
N GLN A 382 -6.35 0.56 14.45
CA GLN A 382 -6.59 1.22 15.74
C GLN A 382 -5.63 2.37 16.12
N ILE A 383 -4.52 2.57 15.39
CA ILE A 383 -3.52 3.61 15.74
C ILE A 383 -3.81 4.94 15.01
N SER A 384 -4.75 4.95 14.05
CA SER A 384 -5.14 6.19 13.37
C SER A 384 -5.92 7.12 14.31
N ARG A 385 -5.65 8.43 14.31
CA ARG A 385 -6.45 9.43 15.06
C ARG A 385 -7.96 9.43 14.76
N PHE A 386 -8.37 8.68 13.75
CA PHE A 386 -9.75 8.58 13.28
C PHE A 386 -10.44 7.25 13.66
N SER A 387 -9.75 6.32 14.33
CA SER A 387 -10.38 5.14 14.92
C SER A 387 -10.97 5.45 16.29
N LYS A 388 -12.15 4.89 16.59
CA LYS A 388 -12.79 5.03 17.92
C LYS A 388 -11.94 4.44 19.05
N ASP A 389 -11.03 3.53 18.71
CA ASP A 389 -10.17 2.80 19.65
C ASP A 389 -8.73 3.37 19.73
N HIS A 390 -8.51 4.62 19.29
CA HIS A 390 -7.20 5.30 19.25
C HIS A 390 -6.48 5.38 20.62
N GLU A 391 -7.20 5.14 21.72
CA GLU A 391 -6.65 5.17 23.07
C GLU A 391 -5.70 4.00 23.36
N GLN A 392 -5.89 2.84 22.72
CA GLN A 392 -5.18 1.59 23.09
C GLN A 392 -3.76 1.42 22.51
N GLY A 393 -3.32 2.22 21.53
CA GLY A 393 -1.93 2.18 21.04
C GLY A 393 -1.44 0.76 20.64
N LEU A 394 -0.31 0.32 21.21
CA LEU A 394 0.26 -1.03 21.06
C LEU A 394 -0.30 -2.06 22.07
N GLU A 395 -1.37 -1.74 22.80
CA GLU A 395 -2.00 -2.61 23.78
C GLU A 395 -3.35 -3.18 23.30
N GLY A 396 -3.83 -2.75 22.13
CA GLY A 396 -5.05 -3.26 21.49
C GLY A 396 -4.84 -4.59 20.75
N PRO A 397 -5.92 -5.29 20.32
CA PRO A 397 -5.84 -6.56 19.60
C PRO A 397 -5.03 -6.49 18.28
N ASP A 398 -4.97 -5.33 17.64
CA ASP A 398 -4.16 -5.10 16.44
C ASP A 398 -2.64 -5.11 16.72
N SER A 399 -2.22 -4.93 17.99
CA SER A 399 -0.82 -4.98 18.39
C SER A 399 -0.19 -6.36 18.17
N ALA A 400 -0.98 -7.43 18.21
CA ALA A 400 -0.51 -8.79 17.99
C ALA A 400 0.06 -8.96 16.58
N LEU A 401 -0.61 -8.38 15.57
CA LEU A 401 -0.18 -8.46 14.18
C LEU A 401 1.10 -7.65 13.94
N PHE A 402 1.22 -6.47 14.53
CA PHE A 402 2.48 -5.71 14.50
C PHE A 402 3.62 -6.42 15.25
N ASN A 403 3.35 -7.02 16.41
CA ASN A 403 4.35 -7.81 17.14
C ASN A 403 4.82 -9.00 16.31
N GLN A 404 3.93 -9.65 15.55
CA GLN A 404 4.31 -10.70 14.59
C GLN A 404 5.19 -10.15 13.46
N PHE A 405 4.84 -8.99 12.88
CA PHE A 405 5.68 -8.33 11.87
C PHE A 405 7.10 -8.10 12.40
N SER A 406 7.21 -7.46 13.57
CA SER A 406 8.48 -7.15 14.21
C SER A 406 9.27 -8.42 14.53
N LEU A 407 8.62 -9.47 15.01
CA LEU A 407 9.26 -10.75 15.32
C LEU A 407 9.84 -11.41 14.06
N ILE A 408 9.10 -11.39 12.95
CA ILE A 408 9.58 -11.93 11.67
C ILE A 408 10.77 -11.13 11.16
N LEU A 409 10.76 -9.79 11.29
CA LEU A 409 11.93 -8.96 10.96
C LEU A 409 13.15 -9.37 11.79
N THR A 410 12.98 -9.59 13.10
CA THR A 410 14.06 -10.10 13.96
C THR A 410 14.60 -11.44 13.46
N TRP A 411 13.73 -12.39 13.09
CA TRP A 411 14.17 -13.68 12.54
C TRP A 411 14.98 -13.54 11.24
N VAL A 412 14.54 -12.64 10.36
CA VAL A 412 15.24 -12.33 9.11
C VAL A 412 16.62 -11.72 9.42
N LYS A 413 16.68 -10.72 10.29
CA LYS A 413 17.93 -10.08 10.71
C LYS A 413 18.92 -11.08 11.30
N GLU A 414 18.50 -11.87 12.29
CA GLU A 414 19.32 -12.90 12.94
C GLU A 414 19.87 -13.92 11.94
N ALA A 415 19.06 -14.34 10.95
CA ALA A 415 19.49 -15.29 9.95
C ALA A 415 20.65 -14.73 9.10
N TYR A 416 20.55 -13.47 8.67
CA TYR A 416 21.60 -12.80 7.91
C TYR A 416 22.84 -12.44 8.74
N GLU A 417 22.67 -12.07 10.00
CA GLU A 417 23.79 -11.82 10.92
C GLU A 417 24.60 -13.09 11.17
N LYS A 418 23.94 -14.21 11.48
CA LYS A 418 24.61 -15.50 11.67
C LYS A 418 25.38 -15.94 10.42
N LEU A 419 24.82 -15.74 9.23
CA LEU A 419 25.50 -16.02 7.97
C LEU A 419 26.72 -15.12 7.76
N SER A 420 26.62 -13.83 8.10
CA SER A 420 27.70 -12.84 7.95
C SER A 420 28.87 -13.16 8.89
N THR A 421 28.60 -13.34 10.20
CA THR A 421 29.64 -13.64 11.21
C THR A 421 30.40 -14.92 10.88
N LYS A 422 29.71 -15.97 10.41
CA LYS A 422 30.35 -17.22 10.02
C LYS A 422 31.19 -17.05 8.76
N SER A 423 30.74 -16.28 7.78
CA SER A 423 31.50 -16.00 6.56
C SER A 423 32.80 -15.24 6.86
N GLU A 424 32.75 -14.26 7.75
CA GLU A 424 33.92 -13.53 8.24
C GLU A 424 34.91 -14.43 8.98
N LEU A 425 34.41 -15.31 9.86
CA LEU A 425 35.24 -16.27 10.59
C LEU A 425 35.98 -17.22 9.63
N MET A 426 35.27 -17.77 8.64
CA MET A 426 35.85 -18.65 7.63
C MET A 426 36.89 -17.93 6.74
N ALA A 427 36.71 -16.63 6.47
CA ALA A 427 37.69 -15.84 5.74
C ALA A 427 38.98 -15.66 6.55
N LYS A 428 38.87 -15.38 7.86
CA LYS A 428 40.01 -15.30 8.77
C LYS A 428 40.74 -16.64 8.92
N ASP A 429 40.02 -17.75 9.02
CA ASP A 429 40.63 -19.08 9.12
C ASP A 429 41.48 -19.41 7.87
N ARG A 430 40.98 -19.07 6.67
CA ARG A 430 41.75 -19.21 5.42
C ARG A 430 42.99 -18.33 5.39
N GLU A 431 42.91 -17.10 5.90
CA GLU A 431 44.06 -16.20 6.01
C GLU A 431 45.11 -16.76 6.97
N VAL A 432 44.69 -17.29 8.12
CA VAL A 432 45.57 -17.96 9.09
C VAL A 432 46.23 -19.20 8.49
N GLU A 433 45.49 -20.03 7.75
CA GLU A 433 46.04 -21.20 7.05
C GLU A 433 47.06 -20.79 5.98
N ALA A 434 46.77 -19.74 5.20
CA ALA A 434 47.71 -19.20 4.21
C ALA A 434 49.01 -18.70 4.85
N LEU A 435 48.90 -17.98 5.98
CA LEU A 435 50.06 -17.50 6.74
C LEU A 435 50.88 -18.67 7.32
N ARG A 436 50.23 -19.70 7.85
CA ARG A 436 50.91 -20.92 8.34
C ARG A 436 51.67 -21.63 7.21
N ALA A 437 51.07 -21.74 6.03
CA ALA A 437 51.72 -22.34 4.87
C ALA A 437 52.95 -21.53 4.40
N GLN A 438 52.86 -20.20 4.39
CA GLN A 438 53.99 -19.31 4.08
C GLN A 438 55.11 -19.41 5.11
N LEU A 439 54.79 -19.48 6.40
CA LEU A 439 55.77 -19.66 7.47
C LEU A 439 56.52 -20.99 7.30
N GLN A 440 55.81 -22.07 6.99
CA GLN A 440 56.40 -23.38 6.79
C GLN A 440 57.34 -23.42 5.57
N GLN A 441 56.95 -22.77 4.46
CA GLN A 441 57.85 -22.61 3.30
C GLN A 441 59.10 -21.81 3.67
N THR A 442 58.96 -20.71 4.42
CA THR A 442 60.10 -19.88 4.84
C THR A 442 61.06 -20.63 5.77
N GLN A 443 60.54 -21.45 6.68
CA GLN A 443 61.35 -22.30 7.56
C GLN A 443 62.12 -23.37 6.78
N ASN A 444 61.48 -24.02 5.80
CA ASN A 444 62.13 -25.02 4.96
C ASN A 444 63.25 -24.39 4.11
N SER A 445 63.04 -23.18 3.57
CA SER A 445 64.05 -22.46 2.78
C SER A 445 65.24 -21.92 3.60
N ARG A 446 65.11 -21.78 4.92
CA ARG A 446 66.21 -21.38 5.82
C ARG A 446 67.04 -22.56 6.33
N THR A 447 66.56 -23.78 6.11
CA THR A 447 67.21 -25.03 6.57
C THR A 447 68.07 -25.66 5.47
N ILE A 448 67.96 -25.16 4.23
CA ILE A 448 68.83 -25.43 3.08
C ILE A 448 69.88 -24.32 3.03
#